data_AF-A0A2D5AZN9-F1
#
_entry.id   AF-A0A2D5AZN9-F1
#
_cell.length_a   1.000
_cell.length_b   1.000
_cell.length_c   1.000
_cell.angle_alpha   90.00
_cell.angle_beta   90.00
_cell.angle_gamma   90.00
#
_symmetry.space_group_name_H-M   'P 1'
#
loop_
_entity.id
_entity.type
_entity.pdbx_description
1 polymer ?
#
loop_
_entity_poly.entity_id
_entity_poly.type
_entity_poly.pdbx_seq_one_letter_code
_entity_poly.pdbx_strand_id
1 'polypeptide(L)'
;MIRSSIIAFFACAAAVAVAWKLGGVLGNGVLVGFATGAGLGGLGVLYQRHIMRTRPERALHAFVALALAKLTVLLVGGVALRFLQATQDLVHWKSFLIAYAATVALIVPLGAVGALRNLRTQVPAAVRAS
;
A
#
# COMPACT_ATOMS: atom_id res chain seq x y z
N MET A 1 11.80 -4.32 -11.77
CA MET A 1 10.41 -4.06 -12.20
C MET A 1 9.60 -5.35 -12.29
N ILE A 2 10.09 -6.39 -12.98
CA ILE A 2 9.37 -7.68 -13.17
C ILE A 2 8.83 -8.31 -11.86
N ARG A 3 9.64 -8.41 -10.79
CA ARG A 3 9.21 -9.01 -9.52
C ARG A 3 8.07 -8.26 -8.81
N SER A 4 8.07 -6.92 -8.87
CA SER A 4 7.02 -6.10 -8.23
C SER A 4 5.70 -6.20 -9.01
N SER A 5 5.77 -6.29 -10.34
CA SER A 5 4.59 -6.49 -11.20
C SER A 5 3.95 -7.85 -10.97
N ILE A 6 4.75 -8.92 -10.83
CA ILE A 6 4.24 -10.27 -10.56
C ILE A 6 3.48 -10.32 -9.24
N ILE A 7 4.04 -9.75 -8.16
CA ILE A 7 3.37 -9.74 -6.86
C ILE A 7 2.07 -8.92 -6.91
N ALA A 8 2.07 -7.79 -7.60
CA ALA A 8 0.85 -7.00 -7.79
C ALA A 8 -0.24 -7.77 -8.55
N PHE A 9 0.14 -8.52 -9.59
CA PHE A 9 -0.78 -9.38 -10.33
C PHE A 9 -1.38 -10.49 -9.47
N PHE A 10 -0.56 -11.21 -8.70
CA PHE A 10 -1.06 -12.24 -7.78
C PHE A 10 -1.93 -11.65 -6.68
N ALA A 11 -1.56 -10.49 -6.12
CA ALA A 11 -2.36 -9.81 -5.11
C ALA A 11 -3.71 -9.35 -5.68
N CYS A 12 -3.73 -8.87 -6.92
CA CYS A 12 -4.96 -8.49 -7.63
C CYS A 12 -5.84 -9.72 -7.89
N ALA A 13 -5.27 -10.80 -8.43
CA ALA A 13 -6.00 -12.05 -8.67
C ALA A 13 -6.59 -12.63 -7.37
N ALA A 14 -5.83 -12.60 -6.28
CA ALA A 14 -6.31 -13.02 -4.96
C ALA A 14 -7.44 -12.13 -4.45
N ALA A 15 -7.33 -10.80 -4.59
CA ALA A 15 -8.38 -9.87 -4.19
C ALA A 15 -9.67 -10.09 -4.99
N VAL A 16 -9.56 -10.30 -6.31
CA VAL A 16 -10.71 -10.62 -7.18
C VAL A 16 -11.34 -11.95 -6.78
N ALA A 17 -10.54 -12.99 -6.54
CA ALA A 17 -11.05 -14.30 -6.12
C ALA A 17 -11.78 -14.22 -4.76
N VAL A 18 -11.24 -13.48 -3.79
CA VAL A 18 -11.89 -13.26 -2.50
C VAL A 18 -13.18 -12.45 -2.66
N ALA A 19 -13.16 -11.40 -3.49
CA ALA A 19 -14.34 -10.60 -3.77
C ALA A 19 -15.46 -11.43 -4.43
N TRP A 20 -15.10 -12.29 -5.39
CA TRP A 20 -16.06 -13.19 -6.04
C TRP A 20 -16.66 -14.20 -5.07
N LYS A 21 -15.85 -14.76 -4.18
CA LYS A 21 -16.34 -15.72 -3.18
C LYS A 21 -17.27 -15.07 -2.15
N LEU A 22 -16.99 -13.83 -1.75
CA LEU A 22 -17.81 -13.10 -0.77
C LEU A 22 -19.11 -12.57 -1.40
N GLY A 23 -19.05 -12.09 -2.64
CA GLY A 23 -20.18 -11.50 -3.34
C GLY A 23 -20.71 -10.21 -2.71
N GLY A 24 -21.61 -9.55 -3.43
CA GLY A 24 -22.37 -8.39 -2.96
C GLY A 24 -21.54 -7.30 -2.27
N VAL A 25 -22.11 -6.77 -1.19
CA VAL A 25 -21.59 -5.63 -0.41
C VAL A 25 -20.23 -5.93 0.23
N LEU A 26 -20.01 -7.18 0.65
CA LEU A 26 -18.75 -7.63 1.25
C LEU A 26 -17.62 -7.66 0.22
N GLY A 27 -17.86 -8.24 -0.96
CA GLY A 27 -16.91 -8.31 -2.06
C GLY A 27 -16.53 -6.93 -2.59
N ASN A 28 -17.49 -6.02 -2.72
CA ASN A 28 -17.24 -4.63 -3.08
C ASN A 28 -16.30 -3.93 -2.09
N GLY A 29 -16.49 -4.15 -0.78
CA GLY A 29 -15.57 -3.66 0.23
C GLY A 29 -14.14 -4.16 0.03
N VAL A 30 -13.97 -5.44 -0.32
CA VAL A 30 -12.64 -5.99 -0.61
C VAL A 30 -12.00 -5.32 -1.83
N LEU A 31 -12.76 -5.16 -2.93
CA LEU A 31 -12.26 -4.54 -4.15
C LEU A 31 -11.86 -3.08 -3.92
N VAL A 32 -12.72 -2.30 -3.27
CA VAL A 32 -12.45 -0.88 -2.97
C VAL A 32 -11.27 -0.74 -2.01
N GLY A 33 -11.21 -1.60 -0.98
CA GLY A 33 -10.10 -1.61 -0.02
C GLY A 33 -8.77 -1.96 -0.67
N PHE A 34 -8.76 -2.99 -1.52
CA PHE A 34 -7.59 -3.38 -2.31
C PHE A 34 -7.17 -2.27 -3.28
N ALA A 35 -8.08 -1.73 -4.09
CA ALA A 35 -7.77 -0.70 -5.08
C ALA A 35 -7.19 0.56 -4.41
N THR A 36 -7.78 0.99 -3.30
CA THR A 36 -7.31 2.16 -2.54
C THR A 36 -5.94 1.89 -1.91
N GLY A 37 -5.76 0.72 -1.28
CA GLY A 37 -4.48 0.33 -0.67
C GLY A 37 -3.36 0.17 -1.70
N ALA A 38 -3.67 -0.43 -2.85
CA ALA A 38 -2.74 -0.63 -3.95
C ALA A 38 -2.38 0.69 -4.63
N GLY A 39 -3.36 1.56 -4.89
CA GLY A 39 -3.14 2.88 -5.48
C GLY A 39 -2.26 3.76 -4.59
N LEU A 40 -2.61 3.88 -3.31
CA LEU A 40 -1.83 4.69 -2.37
C LEU A 40 -0.46 4.07 -2.09
N GLY A 41 -0.37 2.74 -1.97
CA GLY A 41 0.88 2.03 -1.82
C GLY A 41 1.82 2.23 -3.02
N GLY A 42 1.30 2.10 -4.25
CA GLY A 42 2.03 2.30 -5.49
C GLY A 42 2.54 3.73 -5.65
N LEU A 43 1.66 4.72 -5.44
CA LEU A 43 2.04 6.14 -5.44
C LEU A 43 3.11 6.43 -4.38
N GLY A 44 2.99 5.84 -3.19
CA GLY A 44 3.99 5.98 -2.14
C GLY A 44 5.36 5.45 -2.53
N VAL A 45 5.42 4.27 -3.16
CA VAL A 45 6.69 3.71 -3.66
C VAL A 45 7.31 4.61 -4.74
N LEU A 46 6.50 5.11 -5.68
CA LEU A 46 6.97 6.02 -6.72
C LEU A 46 7.48 7.34 -6.14
N TYR A 47 6.73 7.92 -5.20
CA TYR A 47 7.12 9.16 -4.51
C TYR A 47 8.39 8.97 -3.70
N GLN A 48 8.50 7.89 -2.93
CA GLN A 48 9.71 7.60 -2.15
C GLN A 48 10.92 7.37 -3.06
N ARG A 49 10.74 6.69 -4.20
CA ARG A 49 11.80 6.52 -5.20
C ARG A 49 12.21 7.85 -5.83
N HIS A 50 11.27 8.75 -6.07
CA HIS A 50 11.54 10.09 -6.57
C HIS A 50 12.36 10.90 -5.54
N ILE A 51 11.91 10.94 -4.28
CA ILE A 51 12.61 11.66 -3.20
C ILE A 51 14.01 11.09 -2.95
N MET A 52 14.19 9.76 -2.93
CA MET A 52 15.52 9.17 -2.78
C MET A 52 16.50 9.54 -3.91
N ARG A 53 15.99 9.92 -5.09
CA ARG A 53 16.81 10.36 -6.23
C ARG A 53 17.09 11.86 -6.23
N THR A 54 16.14 12.68 -5.76
CA THR A 54 16.25 14.14 -5.84
C THR A 54 16.71 14.78 -4.53
N ARG A 55 16.30 14.24 -3.38
CA ARG A 55 16.51 14.78 -2.02
C ARG A 55 16.57 13.67 -0.96
N PRO A 56 17.64 12.85 -0.94
CA PRO A 56 17.75 11.72 -0.02
C PRO A 56 17.67 12.12 1.46
N GLU A 57 18.07 13.34 1.82
CA GLU A 57 17.94 13.90 3.17
C GLU A 57 16.49 13.99 3.66
N ARG A 58 15.52 14.00 2.74
CA ARG A 58 14.08 14.00 3.04
C ARG A 58 13.44 12.61 2.98
N ALA A 59 14.21 11.54 2.76
CA ALA A 59 13.65 10.20 2.59
C ALA A 59 12.85 9.72 3.82
N LEU A 60 13.34 10.01 5.03
CA LEU A 60 12.64 9.66 6.28
C LEU A 60 11.32 10.44 6.42
N HIS A 61 11.34 11.74 6.13
CA HIS A 61 10.14 12.59 6.14
C HIS A 61 9.09 12.09 5.14
N ALA A 62 9.52 11.73 3.93
CA ALA A 62 8.63 11.16 2.91
C ALA A 62 8.03 9.82 3.36
N PHE A 63 8.82 8.97 4.02
CA PHE A 63 8.34 7.70 4.57
C PHE A 63 7.27 7.91 5.66
N VAL A 64 7.52 8.82 6.61
CA VAL A 64 6.56 9.16 7.67
C VAL A 64 5.29 9.79 7.09
N ALA A 65 5.41 10.72 6.14
CA ALA A 65 4.28 11.36 5.48
C ALA A 65 3.39 10.32 4.75
N LEU A 66 4.00 9.34 4.07
CA LEU A 66 3.27 8.26 3.42
C LEU A 66 2.60 7.30 4.41
N ALA A 67 3.23 7.03 5.56
CA ALA A 67 2.62 6.25 6.62
C ALA A 67 1.40 6.97 7.21
N LEU A 68 1.52 8.28 7.48
CA LEU A 68 0.41 9.12 7.93
C LEU A 68 -0.72 9.16 6.91
N ALA A 69 -0.41 9.37 5.62
CA ALA A 69 -1.42 9.35 4.55
C ALA A 69 -2.19 8.02 4.53
N LYS A 70 -1.51 6.89 4.72
CA LYS A 70 -2.15 5.58 4.79
C LYS A 70 -3.09 5.44 5.99
N LEU A 71 -2.69 5.96 7.16
CA LEU A 71 -3.54 5.99 8.35
C LEU A 71 -4.74 6.91 8.17
N THR A 72 -4.55 8.09 7.57
CA THR A 72 -5.63 9.02 7.25
C THR A 72 -6.65 8.37 6.32
N VAL A 73 -6.21 7.71 5.25
CA VAL A 73 -7.14 7.01 4.34
C VAL A 73 -7.86 5.85 5.03
N LEU A 74 -7.17 5.10 5.90
CA LEU A 74 -7.79 4.03 6.70
C LEU A 74 -8.89 4.59 7.62
N LEU A 75 -8.58 5.66 8.37
CA LEU A 75 -9.51 6.27 9.33
C LEU A 75 -10.65 6.99 8.64
N VAL A 76 -10.35 7.90 7.70
CA VAL A 76 -11.37 8.68 6.98
C VAL A 76 -12.22 7.77 6.12
N GLY A 77 -11.61 6.83 5.38
CA GLY A 77 -12.35 5.85 4.58
C GLY A 77 -13.22 4.95 5.44
N GLY A 78 -12.71 4.46 6.58
CA GLY A 78 -13.47 3.65 7.53
C GLY A 78 -14.66 4.40 8.15
N VAL A 79 -14.44 5.64 8.58
CA VAL A 79 -15.49 6.51 9.15
C VAL A 79 -16.51 6.87 8.09
N ALA A 80 -16.07 7.29 6.89
CA ALA A 80 -16.96 7.63 5.79
C ALA A 80 -17.87 6.44 5.44
N LEU A 81 -17.32 5.24 5.23
CA LEU A 81 -18.11 4.04 4.92
C LEU A 81 -18.98 3.56 6.08
N ARG A 82 -18.60 3.86 7.33
CA ARG A 82 -19.40 3.49 8.50
C ARG A 82 -20.61 4.40 8.68
N PHE A 83 -20.45 5.71 8.46
CA PHE A 83 -21.48 6.69 8.81
C PHE A 83 -22.26 7.24 7.62
N LEU A 84 -21.78 7.13 6.37
CA LEU A 84 -22.61 7.42 5.20
C LEU A 84 -23.57 6.26 4.96
N GLN A 85 -24.85 6.44 5.29
CA GLN A 85 -25.90 5.47 4.98
C GLN A 85 -25.93 5.13 3.48
N ALA A 86 -25.71 6.12 2.61
CA ALA A 86 -25.69 5.94 1.15
C ALA A 86 -24.66 4.92 0.64
N THR A 87 -23.61 4.61 1.42
CA THR A 87 -22.58 3.65 1.01
C THR A 87 -22.72 2.28 1.67
N GLN A 88 -23.58 2.14 2.68
CA GLN A 88 -23.75 0.88 3.42
C GLN A 88 -24.35 -0.24 2.55
N ASP A 89 -25.20 0.11 1.59
CA ASP A 89 -25.81 -0.84 0.65
C ASP A 89 -24.84 -1.26 -0.47
N LEU A 90 -23.73 -0.53 -0.64
CA LEU A 90 -22.77 -0.75 -1.71
C LEU A 90 -21.48 -1.41 -1.21
N VAL A 91 -21.00 -1.01 -0.03
CA VAL A 91 -19.65 -1.33 0.47
C VAL A 91 -19.67 -1.59 1.97
N HIS A 92 -19.23 -2.78 2.38
CA HIS A 92 -19.17 -3.12 3.80
C HIS A 92 -17.88 -2.58 4.42
N TRP A 93 -17.99 -1.63 5.36
CA TRP A 93 -16.84 -0.92 5.94
C TRP A 93 -15.79 -1.85 6.57
N LYS A 94 -16.19 -2.97 7.20
CA LYS A 94 -15.21 -3.90 7.80
C LYS A 94 -14.39 -4.63 6.73
N SER A 95 -15.01 -5.04 5.62
CA SER A 95 -14.28 -5.76 4.57
C SER A 95 -13.35 -4.81 3.83
N PHE A 96 -13.75 -3.55 3.65
CA PHE A 96 -12.87 -2.48 3.19
C PHE A 96 -11.63 -2.34 4.08
N LEU A 97 -11.80 -2.17 5.40
CA LEU A 97 -10.68 -1.95 6.31
C LEU A 97 -9.70 -3.13 6.32
N ILE A 98 -10.22 -4.36 6.36
CA ILE A 98 -9.40 -5.57 6.37
C ILE A 98 -8.62 -5.70 5.06
N ALA A 99 -9.29 -5.52 3.91
CA ALA A 99 -8.65 -5.63 2.61
C ALA A 99 -7.60 -4.54 2.40
N TYR A 100 -7.90 -3.30 2.79
CA TYR A 100 -6.94 -2.20 2.75
C TYR A 100 -5.72 -2.48 3.64
N ALA A 101 -5.93 -2.88 4.89
CA ALA A 101 -4.85 -3.20 5.83
C ALA A 101 -3.97 -4.34 5.32
N ALA A 102 -4.58 -5.42 4.82
CA ALA A 102 -3.86 -6.55 4.21
C ALA A 102 -3.02 -6.10 3.00
N THR A 103 -3.59 -5.24 2.15
CA THR A 103 -2.89 -4.71 0.97
C THR A 103 -1.70 -3.84 1.36
N VAL A 104 -1.87 -2.93 2.33
CA VAL A 104 -0.78 -2.08 2.83
C VAL A 104 0.29 -2.93 3.50
N ALA A 105 -0.08 -3.91 4.32
CA ALA A 105 0.84 -4.84 4.97
C ALA A 105 1.64 -5.69 3.97
N LEU A 106 1.06 -6.01 2.81
CA LEU A 106 1.76 -6.72 1.74
C LEU A 106 2.72 -5.80 0.97
N ILE A 107 2.32 -4.56 0.65
CA ILE A 107 3.11 -3.64 -0.19
C ILE A 107 4.27 -3.00 0.57
N VAL A 108 4.08 -2.62 1.84
CA VAL A 108 5.09 -1.89 2.63
C VAL A 108 6.41 -2.66 2.77
N PRO A 109 6.43 -3.94 3.18
CA PRO A 109 7.67 -4.70 3.30
C PRO A 109 8.40 -4.83 1.96
N LEU A 110 7.67 -5.00 0.86
CA LEU A 110 8.24 -5.10 -0.48
C LEU A 110 8.96 -3.80 -0.90
N GLY A 111 8.36 -2.65 -0.58
CA GLY A 111 9.00 -1.35 -0.77
C GLY A 111 10.25 -1.18 0.10
N ALA A 112 10.17 -1.57 1.37
CA ALA A 112 11.29 -1.47 2.32
C ALA A 112 12.49 -2.34 1.92
N VAL A 113 12.25 -3.60 1.53
CA VAL A 113 13.30 -4.51 1.04
C VAL A 113 13.97 -3.96 -0.22
N GLY A 114 13.19 -3.34 -1.11
CA GLY A 114 13.73 -2.65 -2.29
C GLY A 114 14.65 -1.49 -1.93
N ALA A 115 14.26 -0.66 -0.96
CA ALA A 115 15.07 0.45 -0.48
C ALA A 115 16.36 -0.02 0.22
N LEU A 116 16.25 -1.01 1.11
CA LEU A 116 17.39 -1.62 1.82
C LEU A 116 18.44 -2.21 0.87
N ARG A 117 18.00 -2.87 -0.22
CA ARG A 117 18.93 -3.40 -1.23
C ARG A 117 19.70 -2.30 -1.95
N ASN A 118 19.04 -1.21 -2.32
CA ASN A 118 19.69 -0.09 -3.00
C ASN A 118 20.71 0.62 -2.10
N LEU A 119 20.42 0.73 -0.79
CA LEU A 119 21.37 1.27 0.18
C LEU A 119 22.59 0.37 0.35
N ARG A 120 22.42 -0.96 0.42
CA ARG A 120 23.54 -1.92 0.50
C ARG A 120 24.50 -1.84 -0.69
N THR A 121 23.97 -1.55 -1.89
CA THR A 121 24.81 -1.38 -3.09
C THR A 121 25.52 -0.03 -3.16
N GLN A 122 25.06 0.96 -2.41
CA GLN A 122 25.64 2.32 -2.40
C GLN A 122 26.68 2.54 -1.31
N VAL A 123 26.85 1.63 -0.34
CA VAL A 123 27.95 1.71 0.64
C VAL A 123 29.27 1.46 -0.11
N PRO A 124 30.14 2.48 -0.26
CA PRO A 124 31.41 2.36 -0.97
C PRO A 124 32.31 1.34 -0.26
N ALA A 125 33.11 0.60 -1.03
CA ALA A 125 34.09 -0.37 -0.50
C ALA A 125 35.04 0.23 0.56
N ALA A 126 35.21 1.56 0.57
CA ALA A 126 36.02 2.30 1.53
C ALA A 126 35.59 2.16 3.01
N VAL A 127 34.32 1.86 3.29
CA VAL A 127 33.83 1.66 4.68
C VAL A 127 33.93 0.20 5.13
N ARG A 128 34.20 -0.76 4.22
CA ARG A 128 34.35 -2.18 4.58
C ARG A 128 35.76 -2.56 5.04
N ALA A 129 36.72 -1.64 4.94
CA ALA A 129 38.12 -1.87 5.27
C ALA A 129 38.58 -1.17 6.57
N SER A 130 37.67 -0.46 7.25
CA SER A 130 37.87 0.17 8.56
C SER A 130 37.11 -0.61 9.64
#